data_AF-A0A820G3A6-F1
#
_entry.id   AF-A0A820G3A6-F1
#
_cell.length_a   1.000
_cell.length_b   1.000
_cell.length_c   1.000
_cell.angle_alpha   90.00
_cell.angle_beta   90.00
_cell.angle_gamma   90.00
#
_symmetry.space_group_name_H-M   'P 1'
#
loop_
_entity.id
_entity.type
_entity.pdbx_description
1 polymer ?
#
loop_
_entity_poly.entity_id
_entity_poly.type
_entity_poly.pdbx_seq_one_letter_code
_entity_poly.pdbx_strand_id
1 'polypeptide(L)'
;MFVATLPHRIQIYPTYSFNHLIKQVQNEFYSILEHTHHPLQQILQDLDYKHSSAAFLNILFDFITYSTDTDLRSVNQTQFQPVPLKQMQNVVKFDMKLLFFHDPTVKNQTISCSLICSQDVFDIETVEELSKQFQHLLSQLFIKHSSSTKTTSFDLVNQSISKLSFCLENVPKEIQQTIFHRLPNIKNEGSASYAQSRIWFDERIRFDRDKPQVAINNMPFLYHLHSQHTLSTTQLHRALQFILTKHQSLRTSIIFDNETNKLIQRIIDINDRTRKLFTFIESTFETDEQLHTIMYDEKYNSQLFHRDQGLVFRCHILYYKQISSNNLLCDKDRIIFNFHHVLFDFPSTKIFLHDLNQAYITNQLPINYNTDLHYLDYALIEQQMSMTGASMFWLDTLLDCNLDRSLSLPYDRYRLLSEHRSGRGTPISFDFGQDLSYDFLNYALTNNIKLQHLALAAYYMFLFKLTNGERDICIGMNTHTRYKDELKSIIGLYENLIPLRCQLD
;
A
#
# COMPACT_ATOMS: atom_id res chain seq x y z
N MET A 1 -25.96 27.87 23.89
CA MET A 1 -24.74 28.68 23.72
C MET A 1 -24.28 28.44 22.30
N PHE A 2 -24.40 29.46 21.43
CA PHE A 2 -24.07 29.36 20.02
C PHE A 2 -22.56 29.22 19.85
N VAL A 3 -22.11 28.16 19.18
CA VAL A 3 -20.80 28.13 18.51
C VAL A 3 -21.10 27.84 17.06
N ALA A 4 -20.95 28.86 16.23
CA ALA A 4 -20.98 28.72 14.79
C ALA A 4 -19.72 27.96 14.35
N THR A 5 -19.83 26.64 14.23
CA THR A 5 -18.90 25.86 13.40
C THR A 5 -19.38 26.00 11.97
N LEU A 6 -18.68 26.85 11.20
CA LEU A 6 -18.80 26.83 9.74
C LEU A 6 -18.27 25.47 9.27
N PRO A 7 -19.11 24.57 8.73
CA PRO A 7 -18.63 23.32 8.16
C PRO A 7 -17.67 23.63 7.01
N HIS A 8 -16.54 22.93 6.96
CA HIS A 8 -15.62 23.02 5.81
C HIS A 8 -16.28 22.33 4.62
N ARG A 9 -17.09 23.09 3.89
CA ARG A 9 -17.83 22.67 2.70
C ARG A 9 -16.98 22.84 1.46
N ILE A 10 -17.10 21.87 0.57
CA ILE A 10 -16.49 21.87 -0.75
C ILE A 10 -17.56 22.45 -1.69
N GLN A 11 -17.45 23.72 -2.07
CA GLN A 11 -18.33 24.36 -3.05
C GLN A 11 -17.52 24.65 -4.32
N ILE A 12 -17.94 24.10 -5.45
CA ILE A 12 -17.27 24.25 -6.76
C ILE A 12 -18.25 24.88 -7.73
N TYR A 13 -18.12 26.17 -8.03
CA TYR A 13 -19.05 26.83 -8.93
C TYR A 13 -18.77 26.49 -10.42
N PRO A 14 -19.77 26.50 -11.32
CA PRO A 14 -19.62 26.19 -12.75
C PRO A 14 -18.59 27.01 -13.53
N THR A 15 -18.03 28.07 -12.95
CA THR A 15 -16.97 28.92 -13.51
C THR A 15 -15.56 28.50 -13.12
N TYR A 16 -15.40 27.42 -12.34
CA TYR A 16 -14.13 27.03 -11.76
C TYR A 16 -13.26 26.27 -12.77
N SER A 17 -12.02 26.71 -12.90
CA SER A 17 -11.01 26.03 -13.72
C SER A 17 -10.44 24.80 -13.02
N PHE A 18 -9.79 23.89 -13.75
CA PHE A 18 -9.05 22.77 -13.17
C PHE A 18 -8.07 23.20 -12.06
N ASN A 19 -7.47 24.38 -12.18
CA ASN A 19 -6.58 24.96 -11.15
C ASN A 19 -7.31 25.21 -9.81
N HIS A 20 -8.61 25.52 -9.83
CA HIS A 20 -9.41 25.66 -8.61
C HIS A 20 -9.64 24.31 -7.93
N LEU A 21 -10.02 23.28 -8.71
CA LEU A 21 -10.18 21.92 -8.20
C LEU A 21 -8.89 21.44 -7.52
N ILE A 22 -7.72 21.69 -8.11
CA ILE A 22 -6.46 21.25 -7.50
C ILE A 22 -6.17 21.98 -6.18
N LYS A 23 -6.40 23.30 -6.10
CA LYS A 23 -6.22 24.05 -4.84
C LYS A 23 -7.13 23.53 -3.74
N GLN A 24 -8.35 23.15 -4.11
CA GLN A 24 -9.32 22.61 -3.19
C GLN A 24 -8.93 21.21 -2.68
N VAL A 25 -8.58 20.31 -3.60
CA VAL A 25 -7.99 19.01 -3.27
C VAL A 25 -6.80 19.18 -2.35
N GLN A 26 -5.91 20.14 -2.63
CA GLN A 26 -4.75 20.43 -1.77
C GLN A 26 -5.16 20.82 -0.33
N ASN A 27 -6.13 21.72 -0.16
CA ASN A 27 -6.57 22.18 1.16
C ASN A 27 -7.25 21.06 1.98
N GLU A 28 -8.12 20.29 1.35
CA GLU A 28 -8.82 19.17 2.00
C GLU A 28 -7.85 18.05 2.36
N PHE A 29 -6.95 17.71 1.44
CA PHE A 29 -5.98 16.66 1.67
C PHE A 29 -5.08 16.96 2.87
N TYR A 30 -4.67 18.21 3.08
CA TYR A 30 -3.92 18.58 4.28
C TYR A 30 -4.71 18.35 5.57
N SER A 31 -5.99 18.75 5.59
CA SER A 31 -6.87 18.55 6.76
C SER A 31 -7.10 17.06 7.05
N ILE A 32 -7.27 16.26 5.99
CA ILE A 32 -7.43 14.82 6.07
C ILE A 32 -6.15 14.17 6.62
N LEU A 33 -4.97 14.57 6.12
CA LEU A 33 -3.69 14.01 6.54
C LEU A 33 -3.46 14.14 8.05
N GLU A 34 -3.90 15.25 8.65
CA GLU A 34 -3.82 15.49 10.11
C GLU A 34 -4.68 14.54 10.96
N HIS A 35 -5.59 13.78 10.33
CA HIS A 35 -6.53 12.89 11.02
C HIS A 35 -6.45 11.44 10.50
N THR A 36 -5.43 11.11 9.70
CA THR A 36 -5.22 9.76 9.14
C THR A 36 -4.94 8.70 10.19
N HIS A 37 -4.55 9.08 11.41
CA HIS A 37 -4.30 8.15 12.52
C HIS A 37 -5.57 7.54 13.09
N HIS A 38 -6.73 8.12 12.79
CA HIS A 38 -8.00 7.55 13.19
C HIS A 38 -8.35 6.36 12.29
N PRO A 39 -8.47 5.15 12.84
CA PRO A 39 -8.73 3.95 12.05
C PRO A 39 -10.08 4.01 11.36
N LEU A 40 -10.16 3.49 10.13
CA LEU A 40 -11.41 3.39 9.38
C LEU A 40 -12.56 2.77 10.18
N GLN A 41 -12.26 1.74 10.97
CA GLN A 41 -13.25 1.02 11.77
C GLN A 41 -13.89 1.95 12.81
N GLN A 42 -13.09 2.83 13.41
CA GLN A 42 -13.59 3.82 14.35
C GLN A 42 -14.38 4.92 13.61
N ILE A 43 -13.91 5.39 12.45
CA ILE A 43 -14.67 6.34 11.60
C ILE A 43 -16.09 5.81 11.35
N LEU A 44 -16.21 4.56 10.90
CA LEU A 44 -17.50 3.94 10.59
C LEU A 44 -18.33 3.71 11.86
N GLN A 45 -17.70 3.33 12.97
CA GLN A 45 -18.38 3.14 14.24
C GLN A 45 -18.95 4.46 14.80
N ASP A 46 -18.18 5.54 14.73
CA ASP A 46 -18.55 6.86 15.24
C ASP A 46 -19.74 7.45 14.48
N LEU A 47 -19.85 7.16 13.17
CA LEU A 47 -21.00 7.52 12.33
C LEU A 47 -22.27 6.69 12.62
N ASP A 48 -22.27 5.86 13.67
CA ASP A 48 -23.28 4.83 13.98
C ASP A 48 -23.61 3.94 12.77
N TYR A 49 -22.63 3.77 11.90
CA TYR A 49 -22.77 3.06 10.65
C TYR A 49 -22.61 1.55 10.91
N LYS A 50 -23.66 0.97 11.52
CA LYS A 50 -23.73 -0.44 11.96
C LYS A 50 -24.05 -1.43 10.84
N HIS A 51 -24.44 -0.92 9.67
CA HIS A 51 -24.86 -1.73 8.53
C HIS A 51 -24.06 -1.37 7.29
N SER A 52 -23.71 -2.41 6.52
CA SER A 52 -23.42 -2.36 5.08
C SER A 52 -22.00 -1.96 4.62
N SER A 53 -21.73 -2.42 3.40
CA SER A 53 -20.48 -2.60 2.65
C SER A 53 -19.56 -1.39 2.47
N ALA A 54 -19.88 -0.22 3.05
CA ALA A 54 -19.18 1.06 2.88
C ALA A 54 -18.76 1.28 1.42
N ALA A 55 -19.72 1.64 0.56
CA ALA A 55 -19.59 1.55 -0.89
C ALA A 55 -18.47 2.41 -1.48
N PHE A 56 -18.08 3.51 -0.81
CA PHE A 56 -16.91 4.32 -1.18
C PHE A 56 -15.60 3.52 -1.16
N LEU A 57 -15.52 2.46 -0.35
CA LEU A 57 -14.36 1.56 -0.34
C LEU A 57 -14.23 0.82 -1.67
N ASN A 58 -15.25 0.76 -2.53
CA ASN A 58 -15.17 0.06 -3.81
C ASN A 58 -14.37 0.82 -4.88
N ILE A 59 -13.99 2.06 -4.64
CA ILE A 59 -13.23 2.88 -5.58
C ILE A 59 -12.03 3.43 -4.84
N LEU A 60 -10.82 3.15 -5.34
CA LEU A 60 -9.59 3.46 -4.62
C LEU A 60 -8.62 4.28 -5.48
N PHE A 61 -8.00 5.28 -4.87
CA PHE A 61 -6.88 6.02 -5.43
C PHE A 61 -5.62 5.78 -4.59
N ASP A 62 -4.50 5.47 -5.24
CA ASP A 62 -3.18 5.44 -4.60
C ASP A 62 -2.14 6.16 -5.47
N PHE A 63 -1.13 6.73 -4.82
CA PHE A 63 0.03 7.33 -5.47
C PHE A 63 1.31 6.79 -4.82
N ILE A 64 2.19 6.18 -5.62
CA ILE A 64 3.42 5.55 -5.16
C ILE A 64 4.61 6.24 -5.80
N THR A 65 5.54 6.74 -4.98
CA THR A 65 6.85 7.19 -5.43
C THR A 65 7.90 6.13 -5.12
N TYR A 66 8.66 5.69 -6.11
CA TYR A 66 9.78 4.78 -5.88
C TYR A 66 10.93 5.49 -5.16
N SER A 67 11.52 4.81 -4.17
CA SER A 67 12.65 5.35 -3.42
C SER A 67 13.92 5.41 -4.29
N THR A 68 14.68 6.49 -4.15
CA THR A 68 16.00 6.72 -4.74
C THR A 68 17.14 6.04 -3.99
N ASP A 69 16.90 5.48 -2.79
CA ASP A 69 17.93 4.83 -1.98
C ASP A 69 18.29 3.45 -2.57
N THR A 70 19.27 3.41 -3.48
CA THR A 70 19.79 2.17 -4.07
C THR A 70 20.60 1.34 -3.09
N ASP A 71 21.33 1.98 -2.17
CA ASP A 71 22.27 1.31 -1.25
C ASP A 71 21.57 0.34 -0.27
N LEU A 72 20.29 0.60 0.01
CA LEU A 72 19.46 -0.21 0.91
C LEU A 72 18.90 -1.48 0.24
N ARG A 73 19.31 -1.78 -1.00
CA ARG A 73 18.87 -2.95 -1.77
C ARG A 73 20.02 -3.91 -2.07
N SER A 74 21.07 -3.94 -1.25
CA SER A 74 22.15 -4.91 -1.40
C SER A 74 22.29 -5.83 -0.19
N VAL A 75 22.57 -7.10 -0.44
CA VAL A 75 22.95 -8.08 0.59
C VAL A 75 24.32 -8.61 0.21
N ASN A 76 25.32 -8.42 1.08
CA ASN A 76 26.71 -8.84 0.84
C ASN A 76 27.25 -8.37 -0.53
N GLN A 77 27.08 -7.10 -0.85
CA GLN A 77 27.48 -6.49 -2.12
C GLN A 77 26.78 -7.05 -3.36
N THR A 78 25.79 -7.94 -3.20
CA THR A 78 24.89 -8.35 -4.27
C THR A 78 23.68 -7.46 -4.29
N GLN A 79 23.44 -6.80 -5.42
CA GLN A 79 22.30 -5.92 -5.62
C GLN A 79 21.05 -6.77 -5.87
N PHE A 80 20.00 -6.48 -5.11
CA PHE A 80 18.67 -7.06 -5.23
C PHE A 80 17.83 -6.05 -6.00
N GLN A 81 17.79 -6.22 -7.31
CA GLN A 81 16.99 -5.35 -8.17
C GLN A 81 15.53 -5.84 -8.14
N PRO A 82 14.60 -5.08 -7.55
CA PRO A 82 13.21 -5.49 -7.49
C PRO A 82 12.58 -5.47 -8.89
N VAL A 83 11.75 -6.47 -9.17
CA VAL A 83 10.87 -6.45 -10.36
C VAL A 83 9.68 -5.52 -10.06
N PRO A 84 9.37 -4.53 -10.92
CA PRO A 84 8.37 -3.51 -10.63
C PRO A 84 6.97 -4.08 -10.34
N LEU A 85 6.31 -3.52 -9.32
CA LEU A 85 4.96 -3.94 -8.89
C LEU A 85 3.90 -3.83 -9.99
N LYS A 86 4.04 -2.90 -10.94
CA LYS A 86 3.08 -2.73 -12.05
C LYS A 86 2.92 -3.98 -12.92
N GLN A 87 3.89 -4.90 -12.87
CA GLN A 87 3.85 -6.16 -13.61
C GLN A 87 3.10 -7.28 -12.85
N MET A 88 2.58 -7.01 -11.64
CA MET A 88 2.03 -8.03 -10.73
C MET A 88 0.67 -7.63 -10.11
N GLN A 89 -0.28 -7.16 -10.93
CA GLN A 89 -1.51 -6.51 -10.47
C GLN A 89 -2.83 -7.16 -10.93
N ASN A 90 -2.94 -8.49 -10.92
CA ASN A 90 -4.15 -9.18 -11.39
C ASN A 90 -5.16 -9.47 -10.27
N VAL A 91 -5.00 -8.84 -9.10
CA VAL A 91 -5.97 -8.89 -8.00
C VAL A 91 -6.41 -7.51 -7.59
N VAL A 92 -7.67 -7.40 -7.19
CA VAL A 92 -8.27 -6.17 -6.71
C VAL A 92 -9.32 -6.48 -5.65
N LYS A 93 -9.29 -5.73 -4.54
CA LYS A 93 -10.26 -5.85 -3.44
C LYS A 93 -11.50 -4.98 -3.64
N PHE A 94 -11.43 -4.12 -4.64
CA PHE A 94 -12.31 -3.00 -4.91
C PHE A 94 -12.83 -3.13 -6.33
N ASP A 95 -13.91 -2.44 -6.67
CA ASP A 95 -14.47 -2.50 -8.01
C ASP A 95 -13.54 -1.82 -9.02
N MET A 96 -12.96 -0.68 -8.64
CA MET A 96 -12.03 0.07 -9.45
C MET A 96 -10.91 0.64 -8.56
N LYS A 97 -9.67 0.55 -9.03
CA LYS A 97 -8.51 1.14 -8.38
C LYS A 97 -7.65 1.86 -9.42
N LEU A 98 -7.30 3.11 -9.16
CA LEU A 98 -6.33 3.86 -9.95
C LEU A 98 -5.05 4.05 -9.15
N LEU A 99 -3.93 3.57 -9.68
CA LEU A 99 -2.60 3.76 -9.12
C LEU A 99 -1.76 4.65 -10.01
N PHE A 100 -1.17 5.67 -9.42
CA PHE A 100 -0.07 6.41 -10.02
C PHE A 100 1.27 5.90 -9.50
N PHE A 101 2.25 5.83 -10.40
CA PHE A 101 3.64 5.57 -10.06
C PHE A 101 4.50 6.72 -10.52
N HIS A 102 5.36 7.20 -9.63
CA HIS A 102 6.42 8.15 -9.91
C HIS A 102 7.76 7.47 -9.68
N ASP A 103 8.56 7.35 -10.73
CA ASP A 103 9.93 6.85 -10.65
C ASP A 103 10.92 8.00 -10.78
N PRO A 104 11.45 8.53 -9.66
CA PRO A 104 12.46 9.58 -9.70
C PRO A 104 13.87 9.05 -10.02
N THR A 105 14.06 7.73 -10.11
CA THR A 105 15.40 7.12 -10.25
C THR A 105 15.91 7.09 -11.69
N VAL A 106 15.01 7.25 -12.65
CA VAL A 106 15.34 7.28 -14.08
C VAL A 106 15.69 8.72 -14.51
N LYS A 107 16.64 8.87 -15.43
CA LYS A 107 17.25 10.16 -15.88
C LYS A 107 16.26 11.29 -16.21
N ASN A 108 15.00 10.97 -16.55
CA ASN A 108 13.98 11.97 -16.90
C ASN A 108 12.79 12.02 -15.93
N GLN A 109 12.80 11.20 -14.87
CA GLN A 109 11.66 10.87 -14.01
C GLN A 109 10.41 10.45 -14.79
N THR A 110 9.86 9.26 -14.51
CA THR A 110 8.69 8.79 -15.25
C THR A 110 7.45 8.79 -14.38
N ILE A 111 6.33 9.18 -14.97
CA ILE A 111 5.00 8.96 -14.42
C ILE A 111 4.31 7.86 -15.24
N SER A 112 3.67 6.95 -14.54
CA SER A 112 2.82 5.92 -15.17
C SER A 112 1.57 5.69 -14.33
N CYS A 113 0.55 5.12 -14.94
CA CYS A 113 -0.71 4.79 -14.28
C CYS A 113 -1.07 3.33 -14.51
N SER A 114 -1.80 2.75 -13.56
CA SER A 114 -2.48 1.48 -13.71
C SER A 114 -3.92 1.61 -13.23
N LEU A 115 -4.87 1.32 -14.11
CA LEU A 115 -6.28 1.14 -13.78
C LEU A 115 -6.54 -0.35 -13.60
N ILE A 116 -6.99 -0.75 -12.42
CA ILE A 116 -7.33 -2.14 -12.10
C ILE A 116 -8.81 -2.20 -11.77
N CYS A 117 -9.57 -2.96 -12.54
CA CYS A 117 -11.00 -3.13 -12.33
C CYS A 117 -11.33 -4.59 -12.00
N SER A 118 -12.33 -4.80 -11.15
CA SER A 118 -12.78 -6.13 -10.74
C SER A 118 -13.46 -6.85 -11.90
N GLN A 119 -12.97 -8.06 -12.24
CA GLN A 119 -13.56 -8.90 -13.28
C GLN A 119 -15.00 -9.31 -12.96
N ASP A 120 -15.39 -9.27 -11.69
CA ASP A 120 -16.76 -9.57 -11.27
C ASP A 120 -17.78 -8.57 -11.85
N VAL A 121 -17.37 -7.32 -12.13
CA VAL A 121 -18.28 -6.22 -12.52
C VAL A 121 -17.89 -5.49 -13.81
N PHE A 122 -16.65 -5.67 -14.31
CA PHE A 122 -16.17 -5.06 -15.55
C PHE A 122 -15.61 -6.11 -16.54
N ASP A 123 -15.93 -5.93 -17.82
CA ASP A 123 -15.29 -6.60 -18.95
C ASP A 123 -14.00 -5.92 -19.37
N ILE A 124 -13.07 -6.68 -19.95
CA ILE A 124 -11.75 -6.17 -20.32
C ILE A 124 -11.85 -5.01 -21.32
N GLU A 125 -12.78 -5.08 -22.26
CA GLU A 125 -13.05 -4.03 -23.25
C GLU A 125 -13.45 -2.72 -22.57
N THR A 126 -14.30 -2.78 -21.55
CA THR A 126 -14.71 -1.62 -20.76
C THR A 126 -13.54 -1.03 -19.99
N VAL A 127 -12.68 -1.86 -19.38
CA VAL A 127 -11.48 -1.37 -18.68
C VAL A 127 -10.50 -0.70 -19.63
N GLU A 128 -10.27 -1.28 -20.80
CA GLU A 128 -9.42 -0.68 -21.84
C GLU A 128 -9.95 0.68 -22.30
N GLU A 129 -11.27 0.80 -22.51
CA GLU A 129 -11.90 2.05 -22.90
C GLU A 129 -11.80 3.11 -21.80
N LEU A 130 -12.04 2.74 -20.54
CA LEU A 130 -11.85 3.62 -19.39
C LEU A 130 -10.40 4.12 -19.28
N SER A 131 -9.42 3.24 -19.49
CA SER A 131 -8.01 3.62 -19.51
C SER A 131 -7.68 4.59 -20.64
N LYS A 132 -8.20 4.36 -21.86
CA LYS A 132 -8.03 5.28 -22.99
C LYS A 132 -8.63 6.65 -22.71
N GLN A 133 -9.84 6.69 -22.14
CA GLN A 133 -10.51 7.94 -21.76
C GLN A 133 -9.72 8.70 -20.69
N PHE A 134 -9.19 8.01 -19.68
CA PHE A 134 -8.37 8.64 -18.65
C PHE A 134 -7.04 9.17 -19.22
N GLN A 135 -6.36 8.39 -20.06
CA GLN A 135 -5.15 8.82 -20.75
C GLN A 135 -5.41 10.06 -21.63
N HIS A 136 -6.53 10.06 -22.35
CA HIS A 136 -6.95 11.20 -23.16
C HIS A 136 -7.21 12.44 -22.29
N LEU A 137 -7.91 12.28 -21.16
CA LEU A 137 -8.16 13.35 -20.20
C LEU A 137 -6.85 13.98 -19.70
N LEU A 138 -5.88 13.16 -19.29
CA LEU A 138 -4.56 13.62 -18.86
C LEU A 138 -3.84 14.38 -19.97
N SER A 139 -3.91 13.89 -21.22
CA SER A 139 -3.33 14.59 -22.36
C SER A 139 -3.93 15.98 -22.58
N GLN A 140 -5.26 16.11 -22.47
CA GLN A 140 -5.96 17.39 -22.61
C GLN A 140 -5.62 18.38 -21.48
N LEU A 141 -5.43 17.87 -20.26
CA LEU A 141 -5.11 18.69 -19.09
C LEU A 141 -3.69 19.25 -19.13
N PHE A 142 -2.72 18.45 -19.57
CA PHE A 142 -1.31 18.74 -19.34
C PHE A 142 -0.52 19.01 -20.62
N ILE A 143 -0.86 18.37 -21.74
CA ILE A 143 -0.17 18.63 -23.01
C ILE A 143 -0.69 19.95 -23.55
N LYS A 144 0.08 21.02 -23.36
CA LYS A 144 -0.16 22.28 -24.06
C LYS A 144 0.05 22.05 -25.55
N HIS A 145 -0.97 22.33 -26.37
CA HIS A 145 -0.74 22.70 -27.77
C HIS A 145 0.00 24.03 -27.79
N SER A 146 1.33 24.04 -27.68
CA SER A 146 2.10 25.26 -27.91
C SER A 146 3.44 24.96 -28.56
N SER A 147 3.49 25.28 -29.84
CA SER A 147 4.66 25.76 -30.56
C SER A 147 5.36 26.88 -29.77
N SER A 148 6.31 26.54 -28.91
CA SER A 148 7.54 27.31 -28.71
C SER A 148 8.54 26.53 -27.84
N THR A 149 9.68 26.19 -28.48
CA THR A 149 11.00 25.95 -27.88
C THR A 149 11.06 25.10 -26.60
N LYS A 150 10.98 23.77 -26.76
CA LYS A 150 11.44 22.79 -25.78
C LYS A 150 12.95 22.61 -25.90
N THR A 151 13.74 23.29 -25.09
CA THR A 151 15.11 22.86 -24.74
C THR A 151 15.62 23.66 -23.54
N THR A 152 16.21 22.98 -22.54
CA THR A 152 17.03 23.49 -21.39
C THR A 152 16.46 23.59 -19.95
N SER A 153 15.32 22.99 -19.59
CA SER A 153 14.78 23.12 -18.20
C SER A 153 14.76 21.86 -17.33
N PHE A 154 15.14 20.66 -17.82
CA PHE A 154 15.06 19.42 -17.02
C PHE A 154 15.92 19.45 -15.74
N ASP A 155 17.06 20.16 -15.74
CA ASP A 155 17.96 20.20 -14.58
C ASP A 155 17.41 21.02 -13.40
N LEU A 156 16.55 22.02 -13.66
CA LEU A 156 15.91 22.85 -12.62
C LEU A 156 14.74 22.13 -11.93
N VAL A 157 14.04 21.26 -12.67
CA VAL A 157 12.92 20.43 -12.17
C VAL A 157 13.43 19.43 -11.11
N ASN A 158 14.61 18.84 -11.31
CA ASN A 158 15.16 17.81 -10.45
C ASN A 158 15.55 18.29 -9.03
N GLN A 159 15.96 19.55 -8.84
CA GLN A 159 16.43 20.05 -7.54
C GLN A 159 15.30 20.47 -6.57
N SER A 160 14.08 20.73 -7.06
CA SER A 160 12.97 21.25 -6.24
C SER A 160 11.93 20.17 -5.83
N ILE A 161 11.80 19.07 -6.61
CA ILE A 161 10.77 18.03 -6.36
C ILE A 161 11.05 17.20 -5.11
N SER A 162 12.32 17.01 -4.71
CA SER A 162 12.65 16.26 -3.49
C SER A 162 12.02 16.87 -2.22
N LYS A 163 11.73 18.19 -2.23
CA LYS A 163 11.00 18.91 -1.17
C LYS A 163 9.48 18.74 -1.22
N LEU A 164 8.92 18.22 -2.32
CA LEU A 164 7.50 17.87 -2.44
C LEU A 164 7.20 16.45 -1.93
N SER A 165 8.20 15.76 -1.38
CA SER A 165 8.05 14.43 -0.78
C SER A 165 7.09 14.45 0.42
N PHE A 166 6.37 13.33 0.58
CA PHE A 166 5.29 13.12 1.55
C PHE A 166 5.84 13.10 2.98
N CYS A 167 5.97 14.28 3.59
CA CYS A 167 5.98 14.44 5.03
C CYS A 167 4.76 15.27 5.41
N LEU A 168 3.99 14.79 6.39
CA LEU A 168 3.20 15.68 7.22
C LEU A 168 4.17 16.73 7.76
N GLU A 169 3.96 18.00 7.43
CA GLU A 169 4.82 19.08 7.94
C GLU A 169 4.76 19.12 9.48
N ASN A 170 3.64 18.68 10.07
CA ASN A 170 3.47 18.50 11.50
C ASN A 170 2.74 17.19 11.80
N VAL A 171 3.26 16.43 12.77
CA VAL A 171 2.55 15.29 13.35
C VAL A 171 1.32 15.83 14.13
N PRO A 172 0.12 15.24 14.01
CA PRO A 172 -1.08 15.68 14.73
C PRO A 172 -0.87 15.75 16.24
N LYS A 173 -1.49 16.71 16.93
CA LYS A 173 -1.31 16.93 18.39
C LYS A 173 -1.57 15.66 19.22
N GLU A 174 -2.61 14.91 18.89
CA GLU A 174 -2.98 13.65 19.58
C GLU A 174 -1.85 12.61 19.44
N ILE A 175 -1.24 12.51 18.26
CA ILE A 175 -0.10 11.64 18.02
C ILE A 175 1.13 12.18 18.76
N GLN A 176 1.40 13.48 18.72
CA GLN A 176 2.55 14.08 19.42
C GLN A 176 2.55 13.70 20.91
N GLN A 177 1.38 13.74 21.55
CA GLN A 177 1.21 13.40 22.97
C GLN A 177 1.34 11.90 23.29
N THR A 178 1.25 11.02 22.29
CA THR A 178 1.31 9.56 22.49
C THR A 178 2.75 9.06 22.50
N ILE A 179 3.23 8.45 23.59
CA ILE A 179 4.58 7.90 23.66
C ILE A 179 4.55 6.40 23.35
N PHE A 180 5.16 5.99 22.23
CA PHE A 180 5.32 4.57 21.91
C PHE A 180 6.52 4.00 22.67
N HIS A 181 6.27 2.98 23.48
CA HIS A 181 7.28 2.30 24.29
C HIS A 181 6.91 0.83 24.49
N ARG A 182 7.87 0.01 24.90
CA ARG A 182 7.65 -1.40 25.24
C ARG A 182 6.74 -1.49 26.48
N LEU A 183 5.63 -2.21 26.38
CA LEU A 183 4.69 -2.36 27.48
C LEU A 183 5.17 -3.46 28.46
N PRO A 184 5.25 -3.17 29.77
CA PRO A 184 5.95 -4.04 30.74
C PRO A 184 5.25 -5.38 31.01
N ASN A 185 3.92 -5.43 30.86
CA ASN A 185 3.11 -6.60 31.21
C ASN A 185 2.78 -7.50 30.01
N ILE A 186 3.35 -7.20 28.84
CA ILE A 186 3.00 -7.88 27.61
C ILE A 186 4.09 -8.87 27.29
N LYS A 187 3.76 -10.15 27.46
CA LYS A 187 4.68 -11.23 27.16
C LYS A 187 4.69 -11.49 25.66
N ASN A 188 3.69 -12.21 25.14
CA ASN A 188 3.69 -12.66 23.74
C ASN A 188 2.30 -12.63 23.07
N GLU A 189 1.28 -12.02 23.69
CA GLU A 189 -0.05 -11.95 23.08
C GLU A 189 -0.79 -10.67 23.47
N GLY A 190 -1.75 -10.30 22.63
CA GLY A 190 -2.68 -9.20 22.87
C GLY A 190 -3.61 -8.98 21.69
N SER A 191 -4.45 -7.97 21.77
CA SER A 191 -5.36 -7.59 20.68
C SER A 191 -4.58 -7.26 19.41
N ALA A 192 -5.15 -7.61 18.26
CA ALA A 192 -4.66 -7.18 16.96
C ALA A 192 -4.90 -5.68 16.74
N SER A 193 -4.07 -5.03 15.90
CA SER A 193 -4.30 -3.63 15.51
C SER A 193 -5.58 -3.49 14.68
N TYR A 194 -6.06 -2.25 14.52
CA TYR A 194 -7.22 -2.00 13.66
C TYR A 194 -6.96 -2.40 12.21
N ALA A 195 -5.74 -2.15 11.71
CA ALA A 195 -5.33 -2.55 10.36
C ALA A 195 -5.26 -4.09 10.19
N GLN A 196 -4.71 -4.81 11.17
CA GLN A 196 -4.72 -6.29 11.18
C GLN A 196 -6.14 -6.83 11.14
N SER A 197 -7.02 -6.27 11.97
CA SER A 197 -8.44 -6.63 12.03
C SER A 197 -9.12 -6.42 10.68
N ARG A 198 -8.87 -5.27 10.03
CA ARG A 198 -9.37 -4.97 8.67
C ARG A 198 -9.05 -6.10 7.70
N ILE A 199 -7.77 -6.42 7.55
CA ILE A 199 -7.29 -7.37 6.56
C ILE A 199 -7.82 -8.77 6.85
N TRP A 200 -7.84 -9.17 8.13
CA TRP A 200 -8.30 -10.51 8.51
C TRP A 200 -9.80 -10.70 8.28
N PHE A 201 -10.64 -9.74 8.71
CA PHE A 201 -12.09 -9.80 8.49
C PHE A 201 -12.45 -9.66 7.01
N ASP A 202 -11.74 -8.80 6.28
CA ASP A 202 -11.88 -8.68 4.83
C ASP A 202 -11.70 -10.04 4.13
N GLU A 203 -10.61 -10.74 4.43
CA GLU A 203 -10.38 -12.08 3.87
C GLU A 203 -11.41 -13.10 4.31
N ARG A 204 -11.84 -13.06 5.58
CA ARG A 204 -12.82 -14.03 6.08
C ARG A 204 -14.21 -13.83 5.49
N ILE A 205 -14.64 -12.58 5.30
CA ILE A 205 -16.00 -12.23 4.90
C ILE A 205 -16.12 -12.16 3.37
N ARG A 206 -15.19 -11.46 2.71
CA ARG A 206 -15.27 -11.23 1.27
C ARG A 206 -14.56 -12.30 0.45
N PHE A 207 -13.52 -12.92 1.02
CA PHE A 207 -12.63 -13.81 0.29
C PHE A 207 -12.45 -15.22 0.88
N ASP A 208 -13.56 -15.82 1.33
CA ASP A 208 -13.60 -17.11 2.02
C ASP A 208 -12.76 -18.21 1.33
N ARG A 209 -11.90 -18.86 2.12
CA ARG A 209 -10.88 -19.84 1.68
C ARG A 209 -11.48 -21.17 1.23
N ASP A 210 -12.71 -21.48 1.62
CA ASP A 210 -13.38 -22.73 1.25
C ASP A 210 -14.00 -22.67 -0.17
N LYS A 211 -13.97 -21.49 -0.80
CA LYS A 211 -14.30 -21.29 -2.21
C LYS A 211 -12.99 -21.12 -3.01
N PRO A 212 -12.95 -21.48 -4.31
CA PRO A 212 -11.76 -21.31 -5.14
C PRO A 212 -11.51 -19.82 -5.44
N GLN A 213 -10.98 -19.10 -4.45
CA GLN A 213 -10.64 -17.69 -4.54
C GLN A 213 -9.13 -17.49 -4.57
N VAL A 214 -8.69 -16.49 -5.32
CA VAL A 214 -7.28 -16.10 -5.35
C VAL A 214 -6.91 -15.38 -4.05
N ALA A 215 -5.71 -15.64 -3.54
CA ALA A 215 -5.16 -14.88 -2.44
C ALA A 215 -5.01 -13.41 -2.84
N ILE A 216 -5.54 -12.51 -2.01
CA ILE A 216 -5.52 -11.07 -2.25
C ILE A 216 -4.50 -10.32 -1.38
N ASN A 217 -3.96 -10.97 -0.34
CA ASN A 217 -3.02 -10.37 0.63
C ASN A 217 -1.64 -11.02 0.69
N ASN A 218 -1.30 -11.88 -0.27
CA ASN A 218 0.10 -12.27 -0.44
C ASN A 218 0.87 -11.09 -1.06
N MET A 219 2.09 -10.85 -0.58
CA MET A 219 2.97 -9.78 -1.01
C MET A 219 4.32 -10.35 -1.45
N PRO A 220 4.39 -11.01 -2.63
CA PRO A 220 5.65 -11.49 -3.16
C PRO A 220 6.47 -10.34 -3.74
N PHE A 221 7.73 -10.26 -3.33
CA PHE A 221 8.74 -9.34 -3.86
C PHE A 221 9.81 -10.17 -4.57
N LEU A 222 9.81 -10.10 -5.90
CA LEU A 222 10.79 -10.77 -6.76
C LEU A 222 12.02 -9.86 -6.95
N TYR A 223 13.21 -10.43 -6.76
CA TYR A 223 14.48 -9.76 -6.94
C TYR A 223 15.36 -10.47 -7.96
N HIS A 224 15.87 -9.68 -8.92
CA HIS A 224 16.99 -10.05 -9.77
C HIS A 224 18.30 -9.81 -9.02
N LEU A 225 19.25 -10.73 -9.14
CA LEU A 225 20.54 -10.63 -8.48
C LEU A 225 21.56 -10.03 -9.44
N HIS A 226 22.27 -8.99 -9.00
CA HIS A 226 23.35 -8.38 -9.77
C HIS A 226 24.61 -8.26 -8.92
N SER A 227 25.64 -9.05 -9.23
CA SER A 227 26.97 -8.93 -8.61
C SER A 227 28.03 -9.77 -9.30
N GLN A 228 29.30 -9.47 -9.02
CA GLN A 228 30.44 -10.36 -9.24
C GLN A 228 30.66 -11.31 -8.04
N HIS A 229 29.97 -11.08 -6.92
CA HIS A 229 30.02 -11.92 -5.72
C HIS A 229 28.86 -12.92 -5.68
N THR A 230 29.12 -14.12 -5.18
CA THR A 230 28.11 -15.15 -4.99
C THR A 230 27.48 -15.07 -3.60
N LEU A 231 26.16 -15.28 -3.53
CA LEU A 231 25.43 -15.37 -2.25
C LEU A 231 25.28 -16.81 -1.83
N SER A 232 25.60 -17.13 -0.58
CA SER A 232 25.36 -18.44 0.00
C SER A 232 23.92 -18.55 0.50
N THR A 233 23.16 -19.53 0.00
CA THR A 233 21.79 -19.80 0.49
C THR A 233 21.79 -20.29 1.93
N THR A 234 22.82 -21.02 2.36
CA THR A 234 23.01 -21.42 3.76
C THR A 234 23.17 -20.20 4.67
N GLN A 235 24.00 -19.23 4.28
CA GLN A 235 24.18 -18.00 5.06
C GLN A 235 22.92 -17.13 5.03
N LEU A 236 22.23 -17.08 3.89
CA LEU A 236 20.94 -16.39 3.77
C LEU A 236 19.89 -16.99 4.71
N HIS A 237 19.76 -18.32 4.75
CA HIS A 237 18.84 -18.99 5.66
C HIS A 237 19.15 -18.62 7.12
N ARG A 238 20.42 -18.62 7.53
CA ARG A 238 20.83 -18.19 8.89
C ARG A 238 20.50 -16.72 9.15
N ALA A 239 20.78 -15.84 8.19
CA ALA A 239 20.44 -14.42 8.29
C ALA A 239 18.94 -14.21 8.52
N LEU A 240 18.08 -14.95 7.81
CA LEU A 240 16.63 -14.91 7.99
C LEU A 240 16.19 -15.35 9.40
N GLN A 241 16.90 -16.29 10.04
CA GLN A 241 16.62 -16.66 11.43
C GLN A 241 16.85 -15.49 12.39
N PHE A 242 17.92 -14.71 12.20
CA PHE A 242 18.14 -13.48 12.98
C PHE A 242 17.06 -12.43 12.72
N ILE A 243 16.57 -12.31 11.48
CA ILE A 243 15.47 -11.43 11.13
C ILE A 243 14.21 -11.79 11.92
N LEU A 244 13.87 -13.08 12.02
CA LEU A 244 12.74 -13.56 12.81
C LEU A 244 12.93 -13.31 14.32
N THR A 245 14.16 -13.36 14.82
CA THR A 245 14.46 -13.01 16.22
C THR A 245 14.15 -11.54 16.50
N LYS A 246 14.64 -10.63 15.64
CA LYS A 246 14.46 -9.18 15.79
C LYS A 246 13.03 -8.72 15.49
N HIS A 247 12.44 -9.21 14.41
CA HIS A 247 11.14 -8.76 13.90
C HIS A 247 10.04 -9.74 14.24
N GLN A 248 9.45 -9.54 15.41
CA GLN A 248 8.47 -10.46 15.98
C GLN A 248 7.24 -10.67 15.08
N SER A 249 6.83 -9.65 14.34
CA SER A 249 5.70 -9.68 13.40
C SER A 249 5.80 -10.82 12.36
N LEU A 250 7.02 -11.20 11.96
CA LEU A 250 7.24 -12.24 10.95
C LEU A 250 7.03 -13.68 11.46
N ARG A 251 6.76 -13.83 12.76
CA ARG A 251 6.44 -15.10 13.45
C ARG A 251 5.25 -14.91 14.39
N THR A 252 4.35 -14.00 14.07
CA THR A 252 3.14 -13.73 14.85
C THR A 252 1.96 -14.44 14.22
N SER A 253 1.23 -15.20 15.03
CA SER A 253 -0.04 -15.79 14.67
C SER A 253 -1.20 -14.80 14.87
N ILE A 254 -2.22 -14.89 14.02
CA ILE A 254 -3.47 -14.11 14.10
C ILE A 254 -4.63 -15.06 14.29
N ILE A 255 -5.32 -14.96 15.42
CA ILE A 255 -6.35 -15.91 15.87
C ILE A 255 -7.60 -15.10 16.23
N PHE A 256 -8.77 -15.56 15.82
CA PHE A 256 -10.02 -15.00 16.28
C PHE A 256 -10.52 -15.78 17.50
N ASP A 257 -10.65 -15.08 18.62
CA ASP A 257 -11.19 -15.63 19.85
C ASP A 257 -12.72 -15.48 19.83
N ASN A 258 -13.41 -16.62 19.69
CA ASN A 258 -14.87 -16.68 19.64
C ASN A 258 -15.53 -16.37 20.99
N GLU A 259 -14.82 -16.52 22.11
CA GLU A 259 -15.39 -16.24 23.44
C GLU A 259 -15.45 -14.73 23.68
N THR A 260 -14.38 -14.02 23.29
CA THR A 260 -14.28 -12.57 23.47
C THR A 260 -14.72 -11.77 22.24
N ASN A 261 -15.00 -12.42 21.11
CA ASN A 261 -15.25 -11.82 19.80
C ASN A 261 -14.15 -10.82 19.37
N LYS A 262 -12.89 -11.15 19.69
CA LYS A 262 -11.74 -10.30 19.39
C LYS A 262 -10.72 -11.03 18.54
N LEU A 263 -10.11 -10.28 17.63
CA LEU A 263 -8.93 -10.74 16.94
C LEU A 263 -7.71 -10.53 17.84
N ILE A 264 -7.00 -11.61 18.13
CA ILE A 264 -5.78 -11.62 18.93
C ILE A 264 -4.59 -11.92 18.04
N GLN A 265 -3.45 -11.32 18.39
CA GLN A 265 -2.16 -11.66 17.82
C GLN A 265 -1.30 -12.34 18.90
N ARG A 266 -0.65 -13.45 18.53
CA ARG A 266 0.22 -14.21 19.43
C ARG A 266 1.56 -14.47 18.77
N ILE A 267 2.59 -13.91 19.37
CA ILE A 267 3.99 -14.09 19.03
C ILE A 267 4.41 -15.54 19.32
N ILE A 268 4.88 -16.24 18.30
CA ILE A 268 5.46 -17.58 18.48
C ILE A 268 6.88 -17.43 19.06
N ASP A 269 7.20 -18.25 20.05
CA ASP A 269 8.54 -18.30 20.66
C ASP A 269 9.57 -18.73 19.62
N ILE A 270 10.64 -17.96 19.49
CA ILE A 270 11.76 -18.26 18.59
C ILE A 270 12.46 -19.59 18.93
N ASN A 271 12.36 -20.03 20.19
CA ASN A 271 12.99 -21.26 20.66
C ASN A 271 12.10 -22.50 20.51
N ASP A 272 10.85 -22.35 20.05
CA ASP A 272 9.96 -23.49 19.83
C ASP A 272 10.40 -24.29 18.60
N ARG A 273 11.24 -25.31 18.83
CA ARG A 273 11.76 -26.20 17.79
C ARG A 273 10.72 -27.14 17.20
N THR A 274 9.52 -27.24 17.79
CA THR A 274 8.45 -28.08 17.27
C THR A 274 7.72 -27.41 16.11
N ARG A 275 7.89 -26.09 15.97
CA ARG A 275 7.22 -25.28 14.96
C ARG A 275 8.18 -24.80 13.88
N LYS A 276 7.66 -24.76 12.66
CA LYS A 276 8.27 -24.00 11.57
C LYS A 276 7.91 -22.53 11.75
N LEU A 277 8.90 -21.64 11.70
CA LEU A 277 8.68 -20.19 11.88
C LEU A 277 8.50 -19.45 10.54
N PHE A 278 9.03 -20.00 9.45
CA PHE A 278 8.90 -19.46 8.11
C PHE A 278 9.15 -20.55 7.08
N THR A 279 8.72 -20.33 5.84
CA THR A 279 8.94 -21.27 4.74
C THR A 279 10.15 -20.90 3.90
N PHE A 280 11.13 -21.79 3.81
CA PHE A 280 12.26 -21.69 2.88
C PHE A 280 12.11 -22.79 1.84
N ILE A 281 12.03 -22.43 0.56
CA ILE A 281 11.92 -23.39 -0.54
C ILE A 281 12.85 -23.02 -1.69
N GLU A 282 13.17 -24.03 -2.47
CA GLU A 282 14.07 -23.94 -3.62
C GLU A 282 13.40 -24.60 -4.82
N SER A 283 13.42 -23.95 -5.96
CA SER A 283 12.96 -24.53 -7.22
C SER A 283 13.80 -24.03 -8.40
N THR A 284 13.53 -24.55 -9.59
CA THR A 284 14.23 -24.20 -10.82
C THR A 284 13.29 -23.55 -11.82
N PHE A 285 13.84 -22.66 -12.65
CA PHE A 285 13.14 -22.12 -13.81
C PHE A 285 14.09 -22.03 -15.01
N GLU A 286 13.53 -22.16 -16.21
CA GLU A 286 14.26 -22.11 -17.48
C GLU A 286 13.75 -21.01 -18.41
N THR A 287 12.48 -20.64 -18.27
CA THR A 287 11.81 -19.65 -19.13
C THR A 287 11.12 -18.57 -18.30
N ASP A 288 10.88 -17.41 -18.91
CA ASP A 288 10.11 -16.34 -18.28
C ASP A 288 8.67 -16.78 -18.01
N GLU A 289 8.07 -17.65 -18.84
CA GLU A 289 6.74 -18.22 -18.61
C GLU A 289 6.67 -19.06 -17.33
N GLN A 290 7.69 -19.87 -17.05
CA GLN A 290 7.79 -20.61 -15.79
C GLN A 290 7.94 -19.67 -14.60
N LEU A 291 8.78 -18.63 -14.73
CA LEU A 291 8.92 -17.60 -13.70
C LEU A 291 7.59 -16.88 -13.44
N HIS A 292 6.85 -16.52 -14.48
CA HIS A 292 5.52 -15.93 -14.37
C HIS A 292 4.52 -16.87 -13.67
N THR A 293 4.56 -18.16 -13.97
CA THR A 293 3.71 -19.17 -13.33
C THR A 293 4.02 -19.30 -11.83
N ILE A 294 5.31 -19.33 -11.47
CA ILE A 294 5.74 -19.34 -10.06
C ILE A 294 5.29 -18.07 -9.35
N MET A 295 5.46 -16.91 -9.98
CA MET A 295 5.02 -15.63 -9.42
C MET A 295 3.49 -15.57 -9.25
N TYR A 296 2.75 -16.15 -10.20
CA TYR A 296 1.31 -16.29 -10.11
C TYR A 296 0.92 -17.13 -8.89
N ASP A 297 1.55 -18.29 -8.68
CA ASP A 297 1.30 -19.12 -7.50
C ASP A 297 1.64 -18.37 -6.20
N GLU A 298 2.84 -17.79 -6.10
CA GLU A 298 3.27 -17.00 -4.93
C GLU A 298 2.29 -15.86 -4.59
N LYS A 299 1.69 -15.23 -5.61
CA LYS A 299 0.75 -14.13 -5.43
C LYS A 299 -0.67 -14.59 -5.10
N TYR A 300 -1.16 -15.66 -5.71
CA TYR A 300 -2.59 -15.96 -5.76
C TYR A 300 -2.98 -17.27 -5.06
N ASN A 301 -2.03 -18.06 -4.59
CA ASN A 301 -2.33 -19.30 -3.88
C ASN A 301 -2.74 -19.01 -2.42
N SER A 302 -4.01 -19.30 -2.10
CA SER A 302 -4.64 -19.05 -0.80
C SER A 302 -4.15 -19.98 0.32
N GLN A 303 -3.41 -21.04 -0.04
CA GLN A 303 -2.88 -22.04 0.89
C GLN A 303 -1.43 -21.78 1.30
N LEU A 304 -0.77 -20.73 0.79
CA LEU A 304 0.64 -20.47 1.09
C LEU A 304 0.91 -20.06 2.54
N PHE A 305 -0.05 -19.37 3.17
CA PHE A 305 0.12 -18.82 4.52
C PHE A 305 -0.93 -19.35 5.50
N HIS A 306 -0.42 -19.86 6.63
CA HIS A 306 -1.19 -20.30 7.80
C HIS A 306 -1.00 -19.27 8.93
N ARG A 307 -1.78 -18.18 8.85
CA ARG A 307 -1.69 -17.03 9.76
C ARG A 307 -2.00 -17.39 11.19
N ASP A 308 -2.90 -18.33 11.42
CA ASP A 308 -3.26 -18.90 12.73
C ASP A 308 -2.09 -19.66 13.38
N GLN A 309 -1.13 -20.13 12.57
CA GLN A 309 0.07 -20.83 13.03
C GLN A 309 1.31 -19.93 13.11
N GLY A 310 1.22 -18.68 12.66
CA GLY A 310 2.35 -17.74 12.57
C GLY A 310 3.26 -17.98 11.35
N LEU A 311 2.83 -18.80 10.38
CA LEU A 311 3.52 -19.01 9.11
C LEU A 311 3.11 -17.93 8.11
N VAL A 312 3.77 -16.79 8.18
CA VAL A 312 3.39 -15.54 7.47
C VAL A 312 4.50 -14.97 6.59
N PHE A 313 5.66 -15.63 6.58
CA PHE A 313 6.81 -15.28 5.77
C PHE A 313 7.34 -16.51 5.02
N ARG A 314 7.70 -16.29 3.75
CA ARG A 314 8.27 -17.27 2.85
C ARG A 314 9.44 -16.68 2.07
N CYS A 315 10.52 -17.43 1.97
CA CYS A 315 11.65 -17.18 1.08
C CYS A 315 11.69 -18.31 0.05
N HIS A 316 11.67 -17.93 -1.23
CA HIS A 316 11.72 -18.86 -2.35
C HIS A 316 12.92 -18.52 -3.23
N ILE A 317 13.87 -19.45 -3.28
CA ILE A 317 15.05 -19.36 -4.13
C ILE A 317 14.74 -20.03 -5.47
N LEU A 318 15.00 -19.32 -6.55
CA LEU A 318 14.78 -19.79 -7.91
C LEU A 318 16.11 -19.90 -8.63
N TYR A 319 16.55 -21.12 -8.87
CA TYR A 319 17.77 -21.38 -9.61
C TYR A 319 17.51 -21.44 -11.11
N TYR A 320 18.36 -20.80 -11.91
CA TYR A 320 18.25 -20.90 -13.36
C TYR A 320 18.75 -22.27 -13.85
N LYS A 321 17.87 -23.03 -14.49
CA LYS A 321 18.06 -24.40 -15.04
C LYS A 321 18.35 -25.51 -14.05
N GLN A 322 19.20 -25.29 -13.04
CA GLN A 322 19.59 -26.35 -12.11
C GLN A 322 19.89 -25.77 -10.73
N ILE A 323 19.55 -26.52 -9.69
CA ILE A 323 19.90 -26.18 -8.31
C ILE A 323 21.42 -26.19 -8.16
N SER A 324 21.94 -25.17 -7.48
CA SER A 324 23.37 -25.00 -7.25
C SER A 324 23.92 -26.08 -6.31
N SER A 325 24.93 -26.83 -6.75
CA SER A 325 25.54 -27.91 -5.96
C SER A 325 26.41 -27.40 -4.80
N ASN A 326 26.82 -26.13 -4.82
CA ASN A 326 27.66 -25.50 -3.79
C ASN A 326 26.88 -24.50 -2.91
N ASN A 327 25.54 -24.48 -3.00
CA ASN A 327 24.67 -23.54 -2.28
C ASN A 327 24.99 -22.06 -2.55
N LEU A 328 25.53 -21.73 -3.73
CA LEU A 328 25.82 -20.37 -4.15
C LEU A 328 24.86 -19.92 -5.26
N LEU A 329 24.33 -18.72 -5.11
CA LEU A 329 23.51 -18.04 -6.11
C LEU A 329 24.38 -17.24 -7.08
N CYS A 330 23.93 -17.20 -8.33
CA CYS A 330 24.48 -16.39 -9.41
C CYS A 330 23.50 -15.30 -9.86
N ASP A 331 23.93 -14.47 -10.80
CA ASP A 331 23.17 -13.36 -11.40
C ASP A 331 21.90 -13.80 -12.16
N LYS A 332 21.88 -15.04 -12.65
CA LYS A 332 20.73 -15.64 -13.32
C LYS A 332 19.67 -16.16 -12.38
N ASP A 333 20.02 -16.38 -11.11
CA ASP A 333 19.07 -16.85 -10.11
C ASP A 333 18.15 -15.70 -9.66
N ARG A 334 17.04 -16.06 -9.01
CA ARG A 334 16.07 -15.11 -8.46
C ARG A 334 15.75 -15.45 -7.03
N ILE A 335 15.35 -14.43 -6.27
CA ILE A 335 14.85 -14.60 -4.91
C ILE A 335 13.49 -13.95 -4.81
N ILE A 336 12.54 -14.66 -4.22
CA ILE A 336 11.25 -14.12 -3.84
C ILE A 336 11.17 -14.09 -2.31
N PHE A 337 10.89 -12.92 -1.76
CA PHE A 337 10.43 -12.78 -0.37
C PHE A 337 8.94 -12.52 -0.40
N ASN A 338 8.15 -13.43 0.16
CA ASN A 338 6.70 -13.33 0.18
C ASN A 338 6.20 -13.22 1.62
N PHE A 339 5.37 -12.21 1.86
CA PHE A 339 4.81 -11.89 3.16
C PHE A 339 3.30 -11.89 3.10
N HIS A 340 2.65 -12.23 4.21
CA HIS A 340 1.23 -11.97 4.36
C HIS A 340 0.99 -10.51 4.80
N HIS A 341 0.17 -9.76 4.07
CA HIS A 341 -0.05 -8.33 4.28
C HIS A 341 -0.55 -7.97 5.69
N VAL A 342 -1.27 -8.89 6.35
CA VAL A 342 -1.74 -8.72 7.74
C VAL A 342 -0.61 -8.35 8.73
N LEU A 343 0.66 -8.65 8.43
CA LEU A 343 1.81 -8.39 9.31
C LEU A 343 2.92 -7.58 8.64
N PHE A 344 2.70 -7.11 7.41
CA PHE A 344 3.74 -6.48 6.60
C PHE A 344 3.14 -5.41 5.68
N ASP A 345 3.81 -4.27 5.58
CA ASP A 345 3.47 -3.18 4.66
C ASP A 345 4.60 -2.91 3.66
N PHE A 346 4.34 -2.13 2.62
CA PHE A 346 5.36 -1.84 1.60
C PHE A 346 6.62 -1.15 2.19
N PRO A 347 6.52 -0.16 3.10
CA PRO A 347 7.70 0.40 3.77
C PRO A 347 8.55 -0.61 4.56
N SER A 348 7.96 -1.68 5.10
CA SER A 348 8.71 -2.74 5.80
C SER A 348 9.77 -3.41 4.93
N THR A 349 9.65 -3.37 3.60
CA THR A 349 10.65 -3.94 2.67
C THR A 349 12.05 -3.34 2.87
N LYS A 350 12.15 -2.01 3.08
CA LYS A 350 13.41 -1.31 3.30
C LYS A 350 14.06 -1.73 4.63
N ILE A 351 13.25 -1.89 5.68
CA ILE A 351 13.71 -2.35 7.00
C ILE A 351 14.22 -3.79 6.89
N PHE A 352 13.44 -4.65 6.23
CA PHE A 352 13.77 -6.05 6.03
C PHE A 352 15.09 -6.23 5.27
N LEU A 353 15.27 -5.56 4.12
CA LEU A 353 16.50 -5.71 3.32
C LEU A 353 17.73 -5.14 4.03
N HIS A 354 17.58 -4.00 4.72
CA HIS A 354 18.66 -3.41 5.51
C HIS A 354 19.15 -4.38 6.59
N ASP A 355 18.23 -4.90 7.40
CA ASP A 355 18.57 -5.84 8.47
C ASP A 355 19.06 -7.18 7.91
N LEU A 356 18.52 -7.63 6.77
CA LEU A 356 18.97 -8.87 6.12
C LEU A 356 20.44 -8.77 5.72
N ASN A 357 20.86 -7.63 5.16
CA ASN A 357 22.25 -7.39 4.81
C ASN A 357 23.16 -7.44 6.05
N GLN A 358 22.77 -6.75 7.13
CA GLN A 358 23.53 -6.74 8.38
C GLN A 358 23.64 -8.15 8.98
N ALA A 359 22.52 -8.87 9.05
CA ALA A 359 22.45 -10.25 9.52
C ALA A 359 23.33 -11.18 8.69
N TYR A 360 23.32 -11.02 7.38
CA TYR A 360 24.09 -11.85 6.46
C TYR A 360 25.59 -11.66 6.65
N ILE A 361 26.06 -10.41 6.69
CA ILE A 361 27.50 -10.08 6.78
C ILE A 361 28.07 -10.46 8.15
N THR A 362 27.35 -10.12 9.22
CA THR A 362 27.90 -10.20 10.58
C THR A 362 27.50 -11.47 11.32
N ASN A 363 26.54 -12.24 10.79
CA ASN A 363 25.91 -13.39 11.47
C ASN A 363 25.34 -13.02 12.86
N GLN A 364 24.89 -11.78 12.99
CA GLN A 364 24.22 -11.22 14.15
C GLN A 364 23.32 -10.07 13.70
N LEU A 365 22.33 -9.73 14.52
CA LEU A 365 21.60 -8.48 14.39
C LEU A 365 21.66 -7.77 15.74
N PRO A 366 22.19 -6.54 15.82
CA PRO A 366 22.15 -5.80 17.06
C PRO A 366 20.69 -5.58 17.46
N ILE A 367 20.31 -6.18 18.59
CA ILE A 367 19.05 -5.88 19.27
C ILE A 367 19.31 -4.63 20.08
N ASN A 368 18.70 -3.52 19.70
CA ASN A 368 18.88 -2.27 20.43
C ASN A 368 17.98 -2.28 21.67
N TYR A 369 18.55 -2.69 22.81
CA TYR A 369 17.83 -2.86 24.08
C TYR A 369 17.17 -1.58 24.62
N ASN A 370 17.53 -0.39 24.11
CA ASN A 370 16.88 0.87 24.48
C ASN A 370 15.59 1.15 23.67
N THR A 371 15.29 0.34 22.65
CA THR A 371 14.13 0.46 21.75
C THR A 371 13.43 -0.88 21.55
N ASP A 372 13.12 -1.60 22.64
CA ASP A 372 12.37 -2.88 22.63
C ASP A 372 10.91 -2.74 22.16
N LEU A 373 10.56 -1.66 21.46
CA LEU A 373 9.21 -1.46 20.93
C LEU A 373 8.96 -2.49 19.82
N HIS A 374 7.91 -3.29 19.98
CA HIS A 374 7.46 -4.25 18.98
C HIS A 374 6.10 -3.84 18.42
N TYR A 375 5.72 -4.43 17.28
CA TYR A 375 4.44 -4.10 16.64
C TYR A 375 3.22 -4.40 17.54
N LEU A 376 3.31 -5.41 18.40
CA LEU A 376 2.27 -5.70 19.40
C LEU A 376 2.07 -4.52 20.38
N ASP A 377 3.16 -3.88 20.80
CA ASP A 377 3.07 -2.70 21.67
C ASP A 377 2.39 -1.54 20.93
N TYR A 378 2.76 -1.30 19.67
CA TYR A 378 2.08 -0.33 18.81
C TYR A 378 0.57 -0.61 18.74
N ALA A 379 0.18 -1.84 18.43
CA ALA A 379 -1.22 -2.22 18.27
C ALA A 379 -2.05 -1.97 19.53
N LEU A 380 -1.45 -2.14 20.71
CA LEU A 380 -2.14 -1.95 21.99
C LEU A 380 -2.14 -0.50 22.46
N ILE A 381 -1.08 0.26 22.17
CA ILE A 381 -1.06 1.71 22.39
C ILE A 381 -2.07 2.39 21.46
N GLU A 382 -2.16 1.99 20.19
CA GLU A 382 -3.14 2.50 19.21
C GLU A 382 -4.58 2.41 19.74
N GLN A 383 -4.93 1.30 20.40
CA GLN A 383 -6.25 1.10 21.00
C GLN A 383 -6.56 2.02 22.19
N GLN A 384 -5.54 2.60 22.81
CA GLN A 384 -5.68 3.47 23.98
C GLN A 384 -5.51 4.96 23.65
N MET A 385 -5.14 5.29 22.41
CA MET A 385 -4.97 6.67 21.96
C MET A 385 -6.30 7.44 22.05
N SER A 386 -6.24 8.67 22.55
CA SER A 386 -7.36 9.60 22.42
C SER A 386 -7.52 9.98 20.95
N MET A 387 -8.70 9.71 20.41
CA MET A 387 -9.06 10.02 19.02
C MET A 387 -10.15 11.09 18.92
N THR A 388 -10.39 11.85 19.99
CA THR A 388 -11.53 12.77 20.10
C THR A 388 -11.54 13.82 18.99
N GLY A 389 -10.40 14.44 18.71
CA GLY A 389 -10.24 15.44 17.65
C GLY A 389 -10.46 14.85 16.26
N ALA A 390 -9.83 13.70 15.99
CA ALA A 390 -9.99 13.03 14.71
C ALA A 390 -11.40 12.50 14.48
N SER A 391 -12.04 11.93 15.51
CA SER A 391 -13.44 11.49 15.48
C SER A 391 -14.38 12.65 15.09
N MET A 392 -14.26 13.80 15.75
CA MET A 392 -15.05 15.00 15.40
C MET A 392 -14.79 15.48 13.97
N PHE A 393 -13.54 15.47 13.51
CA PHE A 393 -13.20 15.82 12.13
C PHE A 393 -13.89 14.90 11.11
N TRP A 394 -13.83 13.58 11.33
CA TRP A 394 -14.42 12.62 10.41
C TRP A 394 -15.95 12.63 10.42
N LEU A 395 -16.56 12.86 11.60
CA LEU A 395 -18.00 13.08 11.72
C LEU A 395 -18.45 14.29 10.90
N ASP A 396 -17.75 15.42 10.97
CA ASP A 396 -18.06 16.63 10.19
C ASP A 396 -17.82 16.41 8.69
N THR A 397 -16.68 15.82 8.32
CA THR A 397 -16.27 15.60 6.93
C THR A 397 -17.24 14.69 6.17
N LEU A 398 -17.76 13.66 6.85
CA LEU A 398 -18.64 12.65 6.26
C LEU A 398 -20.12 12.91 6.58
N LEU A 399 -20.43 14.02 7.24
CA LEU A 399 -21.81 14.43 7.51
C LEU A 399 -22.60 14.51 6.19
N ASP A 400 -23.79 13.93 6.17
CA ASP A 400 -24.67 13.84 4.99
C ASP A 400 -24.07 13.07 3.78
N CYS A 401 -22.90 12.45 3.92
CA CYS A 401 -22.36 11.57 2.89
C CYS A 401 -23.14 10.25 2.87
N ASN A 402 -23.71 9.89 1.73
CA ASN A 402 -24.34 8.58 1.58
C ASN A 402 -23.28 7.50 1.35
N LEU A 403 -22.74 6.94 2.44
CA LEU A 403 -21.70 5.91 2.40
C LEU A 403 -22.17 4.57 1.80
N ASP A 404 -23.48 4.33 1.69
CA ASP A 404 -24.07 3.16 1.02
C ASP A 404 -24.14 3.32 -0.50
N ARG A 405 -24.13 4.56 -0.99
CA ARG A 405 -24.28 4.84 -2.41
C ARG A 405 -22.97 4.54 -3.13
N SER A 406 -23.02 3.52 -3.99
CA SER A 406 -21.99 3.31 -4.99
C SER A 406 -22.02 4.42 -6.03
N LEU A 407 -20.86 4.87 -6.50
CA LEU A 407 -20.80 5.69 -7.70
C LEU A 407 -21.38 4.92 -8.89
N SER A 408 -22.11 5.62 -9.74
CA SER A 408 -22.68 5.07 -10.98
C SER A 408 -21.60 4.99 -12.06
N LEU A 409 -20.72 3.99 -11.96
CA LEU A 409 -19.72 3.68 -12.98
C LEU A 409 -20.35 2.86 -14.13
N PRO A 410 -19.73 2.82 -15.33
CA PRO A 410 -20.18 1.97 -16.43
C PRO A 410 -19.88 0.49 -16.16
N TYR A 411 -20.58 -0.08 -15.18
CA TYR A 411 -20.49 -1.49 -14.83
C TYR A 411 -21.14 -2.36 -15.92
N ASP A 412 -20.48 -3.43 -16.31
CA ASP A 412 -21.02 -4.40 -17.28
C ASP A 412 -21.92 -5.44 -16.61
N ARG A 413 -21.79 -5.60 -15.28
CA ARG A 413 -22.56 -6.55 -14.47
C ARG A 413 -23.00 -5.94 -13.15
N TYR A 414 -24.11 -6.46 -12.63
CA TYR A 414 -24.54 -6.17 -11.26
C TYR A 414 -23.52 -6.69 -10.25
N ARG A 415 -23.31 -5.92 -9.18
CA ARG A 415 -22.42 -6.31 -8.09
C ARG A 415 -22.98 -7.55 -7.37
N LEU A 416 -22.14 -8.58 -7.23
CA LEU A 416 -22.43 -9.74 -6.41
C LEU A 416 -22.44 -9.36 -4.92
N LEU A 417 -23.12 -10.15 -4.07
CA LEU A 417 -22.96 -10.02 -2.62
C LEU A 417 -21.48 -10.17 -2.24
N SER A 418 -21.05 -9.45 -1.21
CA SER A 418 -19.63 -9.30 -0.87
C SER A 418 -18.89 -10.63 -0.63
N GLU A 419 -19.60 -11.69 -0.24
CA GLU A 419 -19.10 -13.06 0.00
C GLU A 419 -18.86 -13.91 -1.27
N HIS A 420 -19.09 -13.33 -2.45
CA HIS A 420 -18.93 -13.97 -3.76
C HIS A 420 -17.93 -13.25 -4.68
N ARG A 421 -17.13 -12.32 -4.15
CA ARG A 421 -16.08 -11.67 -4.96
C ARG A 421 -15.01 -12.68 -5.33
N SER A 422 -14.55 -12.65 -6.58
CA SER A 422 -13.45 -13.53 -7.01
C SER A 422 -12.08 -12.99 -6.62
N GLY A 423 -11.98 -11.68 -6.38
CA GLY A 423 -10.72 -10.98 -6.15
C GLY A 423 -9.88 -10.75 -7.41
N ARG A 424 -10.31 -11.27 -8.57
CA ARG A 424 -9.60 -11.11 -9.84
C ARG A 424 -9.78 -9.71 -10.40
N GLY A 425 -8.68 -9.11 -10.81
CA GLY A 425 -8.64 -7.78 -11.43
C GLY A 425 -8.09 -7.84 -12.85
N THR A 426 -8.55 -6.92 -13.69
CA THR A 426 -8.01 -6.63 -15.01
C THR A 426 -7.19 -5.35 -14.92
N PRO A 427 -5.84 -5.44 -14.88
CA PRO A 427 -4.98 -4.25 -14.88
C PRO A 427 -4.70 -3.78 -16.30
N ILE A 428 -4.93 -2.50 -16.57
CA ILE A 428 -4.46 -1.81 -17.77
C ILE A 428 -3.51 -0.70 -17.33
N SER A 429 -2.24 -0.83 -17.72
CA SER A 429 -1.18 0.12 -17.35
C SER A 429 -0.72 0.89 -18.57
N PHE A 430 -0.44 2.18 -18.40
CA PHE A 430 0.12 3.03 -19.44
C PHE A 430 1.17 3.99 -18.87
N ASP A 431 2.27 4.15 -19.59
CA ASP A 431 3.32 5.12 -19.28
C ASP A 431 2.99 6.46 -19.92
N PHE A 432 3.27 7.58 -19.24
CA PHE A 432 2.99 8.91 -19.79
C PHE A 432 3.92 9.25 -20.96
N GLY A 433 4.99 8.47 -21.16
CA GLY A 433 6.07 8.87 -22.06
C GLY A 433 6.81 10.11 -21.54
N GLN A 434 7.77 10.61 -22.32
CA GLN A 434 8.64 11.69 -21.86
C GLN A 434 7.91 13.03 -21.80
N ASP A 435 7.11 13.36 -22.81
CA ASP A 435 6.45 14.67 -22.93
C ASP A 435 5.41 14.91 -21.84
N LEU A 436 4.46 13.98 -21.67
CA LEU A 436 3.42 14.13 -20.65
C LEU A 436 3.99 13.99 -19.23
N SER A 437 5.02 13.15 -19.00
CA SER A 437 5.71 13.12 -17.70
C SER A 437 6.33 14.49 -17.40
N TYR A 438 7.04 15.09 -18.36
CA TYR A 438 7.63 16.42 -18.19
C TYR A 438 6.56 17.48 -17.91
N ASP A 439 5.50 17.53 -18.70
CA ASP A 439 4.45 18.54 -18.54
C ASP A 439 3.71 18.38 -17.21
N PHE A 440 3.44 17.14 -16.77
CA PHE A 440 2.84 16.85 -15.48
C PHE A 440 3.73 17.29 -14.30
N LEU A 441 5.02 16.92 -14.32
CA LEU A 441 6.00 17.30 -13.30
C LEU A 441 6.21 18.83 -13.26
N ASN A 442 6.33 19.45 -14.43
CA ASN A 442 6.54 20.89 -14.57
C ASN A 442 5.29 21.68 -14.12
N TYR A 443 4.09 21.19 -14.42
CA TYR A 443 2.86 21.79 -13.92
C TYR A 443 2.80 21.78 -12.39
N ALA A 444 3.09 20.62 -11.78
CA ALA A 444 3.11 20.49 -10.32
C ALA A 444 4.13 21.45 -9.68
N LEU A 445 5.35 21.50 -10.23
CA LEU A 445 6.39 22.41 -9.77
C LEU A 445 6.03 23.89 -9.91
N THR A 446 5.59 24.32 -11.10
CA THR A 446 5.33 25.73 -11.41
C THR A 446 4.20 26.28 -10.52
N ASN A 447 3.27 25.44 -10.12
CA ASN A 447 2.14 25.83 -9.29
C ASN A 447 2.33 25.48 -7.79
N ASN A 448 3.49 24.95 -7.39
CA ASN A 448 3.79 24.50 -6.03
C ASN A 448 2.77 23.48 -5.47
N ILE A 449 2.47 22.46 -6.28
CA ILE A 449 1.48 21.42 -6.01
C ILE A 449 2.20 20.08 -5.86
N LYS A 450 1.82 19.27 -4.87
CA LYS A 450 2.32 17.89 -4.74
C LYS A 450 1.74 17.01 -5.87
N LEU A 451 2.56 16.12 -6.44
CA LEU A 451 2.16 15.26 -7.57
C LEU A 451 0.90 14.43 -7.27
N GLN A 452 0.77 13.93 -6.04
CA GLN A 452 -0.41 13.18 -5.60
C GLN A 452 -1.69 14.01 -5.64
N HIS A 453 -1.65 15.29 -5.24
CA HIS A 453 -2.83 16.17 -5.26
C HIS A 453 -3.26 16.44 -6.70
N LEU A 454 -2.29 16.62 -7.61
CA LEU A 454 -2.56 16.81 -9.03
C LEU A 454 -3.19 15.57 -9.67
N ALA A 455 -2.65 14.39 -9.35
CA ALA A 455 -3.18 13.10 -9.79
C ALA A 455 -4.59 12.84 -9.26
N LEU A 456 -4.84 13.14 -7.98
CA LEU A 456 -6.14 13.01 -7.35
C LEU A 456 -7.18 13.96 -7.97
N ALA A 457 -6.82 15.21 -8.22
CA ALA A 457 -7.70 16.16 -8.91
C ALA A 457 -8.06 15.70 -10.34
N ALA A 458 -7.09 15.17 -11.09
CA ALA A 458 -7.36 14.56 -12.39
C ALA A 458 -8.30 13.35 -12.28
N TYR A 459 -8.16 12.54 -11.22
CA TYR A 459 -9.02 11.39 -11.00
C TYR A 459 -10.46 11.79 -10.62
N TYR A 460 -10.64 12.79 -9.75
CA TYR A 460 -11.99 13.30 -9.45
C TYR A 460 -12.69 13.84 -10.69
N MET A 461 -11.97 14.58 -11.55
CA MET A 461 -12.55 15.04 -12.80
C MET A 461 -12.89 13.88 -13.76
N PHE A 462 -12.10 12.81 -13.75
CA PHE A 462 -12.42 11.59 -14.50
C PHE A 462 -13.71 10.93 -13.97
N LEU A 463 -13.80 10.72 -12.65
CA LEU A 463 -14.98 10.13 -12.01
C LEU A 463 -16.24 10.98 -12.22
N PHE A 464 -16.13 12.30 -12.13
CA PHE A 464 -17.22 13.24 -12.45
C PHE A 464 -17.75 13.04 -13.86
N LYS A 465 -16.85 12.93 -14.86
CA LYS A 465 -17.25 12.69 -16.25
C LYS A 465 -17.89 11.30 -16.42
N LEU A 466 -17.34 10.27 -15.79
CA LEU A 466 -17.86 8.90 -15.89
C LEU A 466 -19.24 8.71 -15.26
N THR A 467 -19.50 9.43 -14.18
CA THR A 467 -20.75 9.36 -13.42
C THR A 467 -21.83 10.33 -13.94
N ASN A 468 -21.62 10.88 -15.14
CA ASN A 468 -22.50 11.88 -15.77
C ASN A 468 -22.77 13.11 -14.87
N GLY A 469 -21.73 13.58 -14.19
CA GLY A 469 -21.77 14.79 -13.37
C GLY A 469 -22.22 14.55 -11.94
N GLU A 470 -21.98 13.36 -11.38
CA GLU A 470 -22.18 13.12 -9.94
C GLU A 470 -21.30 14.07 -9.13
N ARG A 471 -21.93 14.75 -8.18
CA ARG A 471 -21.36 15.88 -7.49
C ARG A 471 -20.72 15.49 -6.18
N ASP A 472 -21.32 14.58 -5.42
CA ASP A 472 -20.75 14.11 -4.16
C ASP A 472 -20.01 12.78 -4.40
N ILE A 473 -18.69 12.87 -4.58
CA ILE A 473 -17.83 11.72 -4.90
C ILE A 473 -17.00 11.37 -3.68
N CYS A 474 -17.19 10.18 -3.13
CA CYS A 474 -16.35 9.63 -2.08
C CYS A 474 -15.61 8.38 -2.56
N ILE A 475 -14.29 8.37 -2.42
CA ILE A 475 -13.39 7.27 -2.78
C ILE A 475 -12.46 6.94 -1.60
N GLY A 476 -11.86 5.76 -1.58
CA GLY A 476 -10.84 5.40 -0.62
C GLY A 476 -9.42 5.79 -1.05
N MET A 477 -8.52 5.95 -0.09
CA MET A 477 -7.08 6.04 -0.31
C MET A 477 -6.32 5.37 0.83
N ASN A 478 -5.22 4.67 0.49
CA ASN A 478 -4.33 4.13 1.51
C ASN A 478 -3.37 5.21 2.05
N THR A 479 -3.20 5.21 3.36
CA THR A 479 -2.29 6.08 4.10
C THR A 479 -1.40 5.26 5.01
N HIS A 480 -0.24 5.79 5.37
CA HIS A 480 0.72 5.11 6.21
C HIS A 480 0.81 5.80 7.58
N THR A 481 0.80 5.00 8.63
CA THR A 481 0.69 5.45 10.03
C THR A 481 2.02 5.43 10.79
N ARG A 482 3.16 5.38 10.07
CA ARG A 482 4.50 5.47 10.68
C ARG A 482 4.84 6.94 11.01
N TYR A 483 4.03 7.54 11.88
CA TYR A 483 4.04 8.97 12.19
C TYR A 483 5.21 9.42 13.06
N LYS A 484 5.84 8.48 13.78
CA LYS A 484 6.96 8.78 14.67
C LYS A 484 8.20 7.96 14.36
N ASP A 485 9.35 8.50 14.74
CA ASP A 485 10.65 7.89 14.49
C ASP A 485 10.79 6.50 15.14
N GLU A 486 10.18 6.29 16.31
CA GLU A 486 10.18 5.02 17.04
C GLU A 486 9.52 3.89 16.22
N LEU A 487 8.60 4.23 15.31
CA LEU A 487 7.89 3.26 14.46
C LEU A 487 8.60 2.98 13.14
N LYS A 488 9.58 3.81 12.74
CA LYS A 488 10.22 3.73 11.42
C LYS A 488 11.09 2.48 11.24
N SER A 489 11.52 1.83 12.32
CA SER A 489 12.37 0.64 12.29
C SER A 489 11.65 -0.68 12.59
N ILE A 490 10.32 -0.66 12.71
CA ILE A 490 9.54 -1.85 13.12
C ILE A 490 8.80 -2.44 11.91
N ILE A 491 8.99 -3.74 11.63
CA ILE A 491 8.18 -4.43 10.62
C ILE A 491 6.75 -4.65 11.13
N GLY A 492 5.76 -4.31 10.31
CA GLY A 492 4.34 -4.41 10.69
C GLY A 492 3.40 -3.84 9.64
N LEU A 493 2.09 -3.86 9.91
CA LEU A 493 1.05 -3.32 9.05
C LEU A 493 0.60 -1.92 9.53
N TYR A 494 1.23 -0.88 9.01
CA TYR A 494 0.89 0.51 9.37
C TYR A 494 -0.04 1.18 8.34
N GLU A 495 -0.74 0.42 7.50
CA GLU A 495 -1.61 0.97 6.47
C GLU A 495 -3.03 1.23 7.01
N ASN A 496 -3.52 2.45 6.88
CA ASN A 496 -4.90 2.83 7.11
C ASN A 496 -5.60 3.21 5.80
N LEU A 497 -6.87 2.85 5.66
CA LEU A 497 -7.69 3.19 4.50
C LEU A 497 -8.65 4.29 4.90
N ILE A 498 -8.55 5.45 4.27
CA ILE A 498 -9.38 6.61 4.63
C ILE A 498 -10.29 7.04 3.48
N PRO A 499 -11.48 7.59 3.78
CA PRO A 499 -12.32 8.23 2.78
C PRO A 499 -11.72 9.56 2.33
N LEU A 500 -11.79 9.81 1.03
CA LEU A 500 -11.59 11.08 0.39
C LEU A 500 -12.93 11.47 -0.25
N ARG A 501 -13.57 12.52 0.27
CA ARG A 501 -14.83 13.04 -0.25
C ARG A 501 -14.56 14.35 -0.98
N CYS A 502 -15.14 14.51 -2.16
CA CYS A 502 -15.10 15.73 -2.95
C CYS A 502 -16.51 16.06 -3.44
N GLN A 503 -17.02 17.25 -3.12
CA GLN A 503 -18.28 17.78 -3.64
C GLN A 503 -18.03 18.77 -4.80
N LEU A 504 -18.40 18.38 -6.01
CA LEU A 504 -18.20 19.10 -7.26
C LEU A 504 -19.54 19.77 -7.66
N ASP A 505 -19.69 21.09 -7.77
CA ASP A 505 -20.93 21.73 -8.29
C ASP A 505 -20.90 22.13 -9.78
#